data_AF-A0A6J1BNG7-F1
#
_entry.id   AF-A0A6J1BNG7-F1
#
_cell.length_a   1.000
_cell.length_b   1.000
_cell.length_c   1.000
_cell.angle_alpha   90.00
_cell.angle_beta   90.00
_cell.angle_gamma   90.00
#
_symmetry.space_group_name_H-M   'P 1'
#
loop_
_entity.id
_entity.type
_entity.pdbx_description
1 polymer ?
#
loop_
_entity_poly.entity_id
_entity_poly.type
_entity_poly.pdbx_seq_one_letter_code
_entity_poly.pdbx_strand_id
1 'polypeptide(L)'
;MDSKLRLIQQSFNTPYSELVREALDELPDNFTITDPSISGHPIVFASRGFLKMSGYSREEVIGQNGKIFQGPKTNPRTVMEIREAIREERGVEVNLLNYRKDGAPFWMLFHMRPVFGKEDGRVIHFVAVQVPISTKQRRNGGVSLSEDGSGLNEIVFGSCRREVDSDSLLELRRVLSLDSGSKVLDIEETCKAGEFEERRAATAFNNILSVLTHCSELTGRLVCGKRCSVPGPGYVSSSLNISLGRIKQSFVLIDPHLPDMPIVYASDAFLRLTGYDRHEVLGHNFRVLNGVDTDTSTLHQIKESIQTEQACTVRILSYRKDKSSFWNRLHLSPVRNASGKIAYFVGVQIEDDCKNRDGHGLSPEMRQLSAVGAVKVAVRTSSISAGPAGSSKS
;
A
#
# COMPACT_ATOMS: atom_id res chain seq x y z
N MET A 1 -3.18 -19.38 3.13
CA MET A 1 -2.62 -18.50 2.07
C MET A 1 -3.64 -18.26 0.96
N ASP A 2 -4.43 -19.27 0.60
CA ASP A 2 -5.37 -19.25 -0.53
C ASP A 2 -6.41 -18.12 -0.51
N SER A 3 -6.96 -17.76 0.65
CA SER A 3 -7.95 -16.68 0.76
C SER A 3 -7.40 -15.30 0.37
N LYS A 4 -6.13 -14.99 0.72
CA LYS A 4 -5.51 -13.69 0.38
C LYS A 4 -5.16 -13.60 -1.10
N LEU A 5 -4.68 -14.70 -1.69
CA LEU A 5 -4.40 -14.77 -3.13
C LEU A 5 -5.68 -14.63 -3.96
N ARG A 6 -6.77 -15.28 -3.56
CA ARG A 6 -8.08 -15.10 -4.18
C ARG A 6 -8.56 -13.65 -4.09
N LEU A 7 -8.42 -13.00 -2.94
CA LEU A 7 -8.77 -11.58 -2.77
C LEU A 7 -7.96 -10.68 -3.72
N ILE A 8 -6.66 -10.92 -3.86
CA ILE A 8 -5.78 -10.18 -4.77
C ILE A 8 -6.20 -10.37 -6.22
N GLN A 9 -6.48 -11.62 -6.62
CA GLN A 9 -6.95 -11.92 -7.97
C GLN A 9 -8.28 -11.23 -8.27
N GLN A 10 -9.26 -11.38 -7.37
CA GLN A 10 -10.57 -10.78 -7.50
C GLN A 10 -10.50 -9.25 -7.54
N SER A 11 -9.68 -8.63 -6.68
CA SER A 11 -9.54 -7.17 -6.66
C SER A 11 -8.98 -6.63 -7.97
N PHE A 12 -7.96 -7.29 -8.53
CA PHE A 12 -7.35 -6.88 -9.79
C PHE A 12 -8.26 -7.12 -11.01
N ASN A 13 -9.03 -8.20 -11.01
CA ASN A 13 -9.95 -8.54 -12.10
C ASN A 13 -11.30 -7.80 -12.00
N THR A 14 -11.62 -7.18 -10.87
CA THR A 14 -12.86 -6.41 -10.74
C THR A 14 -12.90 -5.20 -11.70
N PRO A 15 -11.87 -4.33 -11.75
CA PRO A 15 -11.89 -3.17 -12.65
C PRO A 15 -11.49 -3.49 -14.10
N TYR A 16 -10.91 -4.65 -14.38
CA TYR A 16 -10.32 -4.96 -15.69
C TYR A 16 -10.80 -6.31 -16.22
N SER A 17 -10.97 -6.43 -17.54
CA SER A 17 -11.27 -7.72 -18.17
C SER A 17 -10.20 -8.78 -17.84
N GLU A 18 -10.57 -10.07 -17.87
CA GLU A 18 -9.63 -11.19 -17.64
C GLU A 18 -8.37 -11.15 -18.54
N LEU A 19 -8.47 -10.55 -19.73
CA LEU A 19 -7.36 -10.38 -20.69
C LEU A 19 -6.27 -9.40 -20.22
N VAL A 20 -6.52 -8.59 -19.18
CA VAL A 20 -5.59 -7.53 -18.76
C VAL A 20 -4.22 -8.08 -18.38
N ARG A 21 -4.16 -9.28 -17.78
CA ARG A 21 -2.89 -9.89 -17.34
C ARG A 21 -2.05 -10.29 -18.53
N GLU A 22 -2.67 -10.89 -19.54
CA GLU A 22 -2.02 -11.28 -20.80
C GLU A 22 -1.51 -10.04 -21.53
N ALA A 23 -2.37 -9.03 -21.71
CA ALA A 23 -1.98 -7.78 -22.37
C ALA A 23 -0.84 -7.03 -21.65
N LEU A 24 -0.81 -7.05 -20.31
CA LEU A 24 0.28 -6.47 -19.53
C LEU A 24 1.56 -7.30 -19.56
N ASP A 25 1.47 -8.63 -19.65
CA ASP A 25 2.64 -9.52 -19.72
C ASP A 25 3.38 -9.43 -21.07
N GLU A 26 2.72 -8.94 -22.12
CA GLU A 26 3.33 -8.64 -23.43
C GLU A 26 4.17 -7.34 -23.42
N LEU A 27 4.02 -6.49 -22.40
CA LEU A 27 4.81 -5.27 -22.30
C LEU A 27 6.26 -5.59 -21.89
N PRO A 28 7.28 -5.03 -22.58
CA PRO A 28 8.68 -5.33 -22.31
C PRO A 28 9.25 -4.65 -21.05
N ASP A 29 8.47 -3.75 -20.44
CA ASP A 29 8.90 -2.89 -19.34
C ASP A 29 8.90 -3.61 -17.98
N ASN A 30 9.73 -3.11 -17.05
CA ASN A 30 9.76 -3.62 -15.68
C ASN A 30 8.81 -2.78 -14.82
N PHE A 31 7.69 -3.37 -14.41
CA PHE A 31 6.74 -2.67 -13.56
C PHE A 31 5.98 -3.60 -12.62
N THR A 32 5.45 -2.97 -11.57
CA THR A 32 4.53 -3.60 -10.61
C THR A 32 3.27 -2.75 -10.49
N ILE A 33 2.14 -3.40 -10.25
CA ILE A 33 0.88 -2.74 -9.90
C ILE A 33 0.53 -3.14 -8.46
N THR A 34 0.22 -2.15 -7.63
CA THR A 34 -0.17 -2.35 -6.23
C THR A 34 -1.60 -1.86 -6.00
N ASP A 35 -2.27 -2.47 -5.02
CA ASP A 35 -3.65 -2.14 -4.66
C ASP A 35 -3.70 -1.54 -3.24
N PRO A 36 -4.00 -0.23 -3.09
CA PRO A 36 -4.07 0.42 -1.78
C PRO A 36 -5.34 0.08 -1.00
N SER A 37 -6.34 -0.55 -1.62
CA SER A 37 -7.58 -0.98 -0.97
C SER A 37 -7.43 -2.25 -0.15
N ILE A 38 -6.41 -3.06 -0.46
CA ILE A 38 -6.08 -4.29 0.25
C ILE A 38 -5.13 -3.98 1.41
N SER A 39 -5.42 -4.57 2.58
CA SER A 39 -4.58 -4.42 3.77
C SER A 39 -3.11 -4.77 3.49
N GLY A 40 -2.22 -3.84 3.85
CA GLY A 40 -0.78 -3.95 3.62
C GLY A 40 -0.29 -3.36 2.30
N HIS A 41 -1.18 -2.82 1.46
CA HIS A 41 -0.85 -2.26 0.14
C HIS A 41 0.00 -3.23 -0.70
N PRO A 42 -0.52 -4.43 -1.01
CA PRO A 42 0.23 -5.46 -1.70
C PRO A 42 0.42 -5.18 -3.19
N ILE A 43 1.45 -5.80 -3.76
CA ILE A 43 1.64 -5.98 -5.19
C ILE A 43 0.61 -7.00 -5.69
N VAL A 44 -0.18 -6.62 -6.68
CA VAL A 44 -1.25 -7.43 -7.29
C VAL A 44 -0.91 -7.88 -8.71
N PHE A 45 0.07 -7.23 -9.33
CA PHE A 45 0.67 -7.63 -10.60
C PHE A 45 2.17 -7.27 -10.64
N ALA A 46 2.95 -8.12 -11.29
CA ALA A 46 4.38 -7.92 -11.54
C ALA A 46 4.69 -8.40 -12.96
N SER A 47 5.31 -7.54 -13.77
CA SER A 47 5.62 -7.87 -15.17
C SER A 47 6.73 -8.91 -15.29
N ARG A 48 6.77 -9.64 -16.41
CA ARG A 48 7.83 -10.60 -16.71
C ARG A 48 9.22 -9.96 -16.67
N GLY A 49 9.33 -8.73 -17.19
CA GLY A 49 10.56 -7.93 -17.13
C GLY A 49 11.00 -7.66 -15.69
N PHE A 50 10.07 -7.24 -14.83
CA PHE A 50 10.36 -7.00 -13.41
C PHE A 50 10.82 -8.26 -12.68
N LEU A 51 10.16 -9.41 -12.91
CA LEU A 51 10.55 -10.68 -12.27
C LEU A 51 11.97 -11.10 -12.70
N LYS A 52 12.27 -11.02 -14.01
CA LYS A 52 13.62 -11.30 -14.52
C LYS A 52 14.67 -10.34 -13.95
N MET A 53 14.34 -9.06 -13.85
CA MET A 53 15.23 -8.03 -13.31
C MET A 53 15.47 -8.20 -11.80
N SER A 54 14.45 -8.51 -11.02
CA SER A 54 14.57 -8.61 -9.56
C SER A 54 15.11 -9.97 -9.12
N GLY A 55 14.95 -11.01 -9.95
CA GLY A 55 15.31 -12.39 -9.62
C GLY A 55 14.30 -13.10 -8.72
N TYR A 56 13.20 -12.44 -8.36
CA TYR A 56 12.11 -13.05 -7.59
C TYR A 56 11.12 -13.77 -8.52
N SER A 57 10.56 -14.86 -8.03
CA SER A 57 9.43 -15.53 -8.67
C SER A 57 8.13 -14.73 -8.48
N ARG A 58 7.11 -15.02 -9.30
CA ARG A 58 5.82 -14.34 -9.21
C ARG A 58 5.17 -14.62 -7.84
N GLU A 59 5.30 -15.84 -7.34
CA GLU A 59 4.73 -16.32 -6.07
C GLU A 59 5.35 -15.61 -4.86
N GLU A 60 6.63 -15.22 -4.95
CA GLU A 60 7.33 -14.48 -3.92
C GLU A 60 6.96 -12.99 -3.90
N VAL A 61 6.51 -12.44 -5.03
CA VAL A 61 6.23 -11.01 -5.19
C VAL A 61 4.76 -10.68 -4.94
N ILE A 62 3.83 -11.46 -5.49
CA ILE A 62 2.40 -11.19 -5.40
C ILE A 62 1.94 -11.29 -3.93
N GLY A 63 1.21 -10.27 -3.47
CA GLY A 63 0.72 -10.16 -2.11
C GLY A 63 1.71 -9.56 -1.10
N GLN A 64 2.95 -9.30 -1.52
CA GLN A 64 3.95 -8.60 -0.73
C GLN A 64 3.88 -7.09 -0.91
N ASN A 65 4.41 -6.36 0.05
CA ASN A 65 4.60 -4.92 -0.07
C ASN A 65 5.97 -4.63 -0.71
N GLY A 66 6.08 -3.58 -1.53
CA GLY A 66 7.34 -3.23 -2.23
C GLY A 66 8.57 -3.02 -1.33
N LYS A 67 8.39 -2.88 -0.01
CA LYS A 67 9.48 -2.89 0.97
C LYS A 67 10.37 -4.14 0.92
N ILE A 68 9.90 -5.26 0.36
CA ILE A 68 10.69 -6.50 0.27
C ILE A 68 11.96 -6.36 -0.58
N PHE A 69 12.01 -5.36 -1.46
CA PHE A 69 13.16 -5.10 -2.33
C PHE A 69 14.19 -4.14 -1.69
N GLN A 70 13.88 -3.59 -0.52
CA GLN A 70 14.76 -2.65 0.19
C GLN A 70 15.80 -3.42 1.00
N GLY A 71 16.96 -2.81 1.23
CA GLY A 71 18.03 -3.40 2.01
C GLY A 71 18.88 -2.37 2.74
N PRO A 72 20.04 -2.77 3.29
CA PRO A 72 20.79 -1.95 4.26
C PRO A 72 21.21 -0.56 3.78
N LYS A 73 21.46 -0.39 2.48
CA LYS A 73 21.89 0.88 1.87
C LYS A 73 20.74 1.63 1.20
N THR A 74 19.50 1.12 1.25
CA THR A 74 18.35 1.84 0.70
C THR A 74 18.12 3.11 1.50
N ASN A 75 18.14 4.28 0.83
CA ASN A 75 18.04 5.56 1.50
C ASN A 75 16.65 5.75 2.15
N PRO A 76 16.56 5.93 3.49
CA PRO A 76 15.28 6.06 4.18
C PRO A 76 14.53 7.35 3.81
N ARG A 77 15.21 8.42 3.38
CA ARG A 77 14.59 9.65 2.91
C ARG A 77 13.85 9.44 1.60
N THR A 78 14.44 8.73 0.65
CA THR A 78 13.79 8.35 -0.62
C THR A 78 12.57 7.47 -0.36
N VAL A 79 12.68 6.51 0.58
CA VAL A 79 11.52 5.69 0.99
C VAL A 79 10.42 6.54 1.63
N MET A 80 10.77 7.55 2.43
CA MET A 80 9.81 8.50 2.98
C MET A 80 9.09 9.27 1.87
N GLU A 81 9.82 9.78 0.87
CA GLU A 81 9.23 10.50 -0.25
C GLU A 81 8.20 9.66 -1.03
N ILE A 82 8.48 8.38 -1.25
CA ILE A 82 7.52 7.44 -1.86
C ILE A 82 6.28 7.29 -0.96
N ARG A 83 6.45 7.16 0.35
CA ARG A 83 5.32 7.05 1.29
C ARG A 83 4.47 8.31 1.28
N GLU A 84 5.08 9.49 1.22
CA GLU A 84 4.38 10.77 1.14
C GLU A 84 3.63 10.92 -0.19
N ALA A 85 4.20 10.46 -1.30
CA ALA A 85 3.50 10.45 -2.59
C ALA A 85 2.28 9.51 -2.58
N ILE A 86 2.38 8.34 -1.95
CA ILE A 86 1.23 7.45 -1.72
C ILE A 86 0.22 8.14 -0.79
N ARG A 87 0.70 8.84 0.24
CA ARG A 87 -0.15 9.55 1.22
C ARG A 87 -1.00 10.64 0.57
N GLU A 88 -0.39 11.35 -0.38
CA GLU A 88 -0.96 12.48 -1.13
C GLU A 88 -1.65 12.04 -2.44
N GLU A 89 -1.62 10.74 -2.76
CA GLU A 89 -2.20 10.18 -3.98
C GLU A 89 -1.70 10.89 -5.25
N ARG A 90 -0.37 11.11 -5.30
CA ARG A 90 0.32 11.77 -6.41
C ARG A 90 1.42 10.89 -7.02
N GLY A 91 1.92 11.34 -8.17
CA GLY A 91 3.11 10.75 -8.78
C GLY A 91 4.39 11.05 -7.99
N VAL A 92 5.38 10.18 -8.16
CA VAL A 92 6.74 10.36 -7.65
C VAL A 92 7.73 9.72 -8.62
N GLU A 93 8.89 10.36 -8.73
CA GLU A 93 10.01 9.89 -9.51
C GLU A 93 11.28 10.07 -8.68
N VAL A 94 11.95 8.96 -8.34
CA VAL A 94 13.12 8.97 -7.46
C VAL A 94 14.13 7.93 -7.90
N ASN A 95 15.41 8.22 -7.66
CA ASN A 95 16.47 7.22 -7.75
C ASN A 95 16.43 6.35 -6.49
N LEU A 96 16.21 5.05 -6.65
CA LEU A 96 16.05 4.11 -5.55
C LEU A 96 17.07 2.98 -5.68
N LEU A 97 17.76 2.68 -4.58
CA LEU A 97 18.60 1.50 -4.44
C LEU A 97 17.77 0.35 -3.90
N ASN A 98 17.58 -0.68 -4.73
CA ASN A 98 16.92 -1.92 -4.36
C ASN A 98 17.90 -3.11 -4.44
N TYR A 99 17.46 -4.25 -3.95
CA TYR A 99 18.21 -5.48 -3.87
C TYR A 99 17.50 -6.58 -4.65
N ARG A 100 18.28 -7.31 -5.45
CA ARG A 100 17.83 -8.53 -6.12
C ARG A 100 17.69 -9.65 -5.10
N LYS A 101 17.06 -10.76 -5.51
CA LYS A 101 16.89 -11.95 -4.66
C LYS A 101 18.20 -12.52 -4.13
N ASP A 102 19.28 -12.42 -4.90
CA ASP A 102 20.63 -12.84 -4.52
C ASP A 102 21.35 -11.85 -3.57
N GLY A 103 20.70 -10.74 -3.23
CA GLY A 103 21.27 -9.69 -2.39
C GLY A 103 22.12 -8.66 -3.16
N ALA A 104 22.25 -8.76 -4.48
CA ALA A 104 22.99 -7.79 -5.26
C ALA A 104 22.23 -6.44 -5.31
N PRO A 105 22.86 -5.31 -4.92
CA PRO A 105 22.23 -4.01 -5.01
C PRO A 105 22.17 -3.53 -6.46
N PHE A 106 21.09 -2.85 -6.84
CA PHE A 106 20.97 -2.21 -8.14
C PHE A 106 20.20 -0.89 -8.03
N TRP A 107 20.67 0.11 -8.76
CA TRP A 107 20.01 1.40 -8.87
C TRP A 107 18.94 1.38 -9.96
N MET A 108 17.84 2.05 -9.69
CA MET A 108 16.78 2.25 -10.67
C MET A 108 16.12 3.61 -10.49
N LEU A 109 15.65 4.17 -11.61
CA LEU A 109 14.62 5.20 -11.59
C LEU A 109 13.30 4.52 -11.24
N PHE A 110 12.74 4.89 -10.09
CA PHE A 110 11.43 4.46 -9.64
C PHE A 110 10.40 5.53 -10.00
N HIS A 111 9.55 5.24 -10.98
CA HIS A 111 8.50 6.13 -11.45
C HIS A 111 7.14 5.54 -11.10
N MET A 112 6.47 6.11 -10.08
CA MET A 112 5.19 5.62 -9.60
C MET A 112 4.09 6.65 -9.80
N ARG A 113 2.94 6.23 -10.31
CA ARG A 113 1.75 7.07 -10.43
C ARG A 113 0.47 6.32 -10.06
N PRO A 114 -0.50 7.00 -9.44
CA PRO A 114 -1.82 6.44 -9.18
C PRO A 114 -2.64 6.30 -10.47
N VAL A 115 -3.51 5.29 -10.48
CA VAL A 115 -4.58 5.07 -11.46
C VAL A 115 -5.89 5.26 -10.73
N PHE A 116 -6.74 6.14 -11.25
CA PHE A 116 -7.99 6.55 -10.62
C PHE A 116 -9.20 5.91 -11.28
N GLY A 117 -10.25 5.67 -10.51
CA GLY A 117 -11.58 5.39 -11.04
C GLY A 117 -12.13 6.67 -11.68
N LYS A 118 -12.63 6.57 -12.91
CA LYS A 118 -13.10 7.72 -13.68
C LYS A 118 -14.38 8.32 -13.09
N GLU A 119 -15.23 7.47 -12.52
CA GLU A 119 -16.52 7.86 -11.93
C GLU A 119 -16.33 8.45 -10.52
N ASP A 120 -15.66 7.72 -9.64
CA ASP A 120 -15.61 8.00 -8.21
C ASP A 120 -14.34 8.75 -7.75
N GLY A 121 -13.36 8.92 -8.63
CA GLY A 121 -12.11 9.64 -8.37
C GLY A 121 -11.19 8.95 -7.36
N ARG A 122 -11.49 7.69 -6.99
CA ARG A 122 -10.72 6.90 -6.01
C ARG A 122 -9.47 6.34 -6.66
N VAL A 123 -8.39 6.18 -5.90
CA VAL A 123 -7.24 5.42 -6.39
C VAL A 123 -7.59 3.94 -6.43
N ILE A 124 -7.56 3.34 -7.62
CA ILE A 124 -7.79 1.91 -7.84
C ILE A 124 -6.47 1.17 -7.65
N HIS A 125 -5.39 1.68 -8.25
CA HIS A 125 -4.07 1.07 -8.20
C HIS A 125 -2.97 2.12 -8.20
N PHE A 126 -1.76 1.73 -7.79
CA PHE A 126 -0.53 2.45 -8.16
C PHE A 126 0.26 1.61 -9.16
N VAL A 127 0.72 2.23 -10.25
CA VAL A 127 1.64 1.62 -11.21
C VAL A 127 3.02 2.17 -10.94
N ALA A 128 3.99 1.28 -10.72
CA ALA A 128 5.39 1.63 -10.49
C ALA A 128 6.28 1.03 -11.58
N VAL A 129 6.77 1.88 -12.47
CA VAL A 129 7.75 1.57 -13.51
C VAL A 129 9.16 1.71 -12.95
N GLN A 130 10.04 0.79 -13.35
CA GLN A 130 11.37 0.64 -12.77
C GLN A 130 12.41 0.53 -13.89
N VAL A 131 13.21 1.56 -14.06
CA VAL A 131 14.24 1.60 -15.11
C VAL A 131 15.61 1.48 -14.46
N PRO A 132 16.34 0.37 -14.63
CA PRO A 132 17.69 0.23 -14.11
C PRO A 132 18.59 1.37 -14.60
N ILE A 133 19.34 1.98 -13.69
CA ILE A 133 20.34 3.00 -14.03
C ILE A 133 21.67 2.30 -14.16
N SER A 134 22.34 2.48 -15.31
CA SER A 134 23.66 1.90 -15.52
C SER A 134 24.69 2.67 -14.70
N THR A 135 25.33 1.98 -13.75
CA THR A 135 26.50 2.50 -13.04
C THR A 135 27.68 2.46 -14.02
N LYS A 136 27.91 3.57 -14.74
CA LYS A 136 29.19 3.75 -15.43
C LYS A 136 30.28 3.83 -14.36
N GLN A 137 30.93 2.72 -14.03
CA GLN A 137 32.24 2.78 -13.39
C GLN A 137 33.13 3.61 -14.32
N ARG A 138 33.44 4.84 -13.91
CA ARG A 138 34.56 5.56 -14.51
C ARG A 138 35.81 4.74 -14.18
N ARG A 139 36.21 3.85 -15.10
CA ARG A 139 37.61 3.39 -15.16
C ARG A 139 38.43 4.66 -15.33
N ASN A 140 39.08 5.09 -14.25
CA ASN A 140 40.12 6.10 -14.32
C ASN A 140 41.20 5.58 -15.28
N GLY A 141 41.46 6.32 -16.35
CA GLY A 141 42.71 6.26 -17.11
C GLY A 141 42.68 5.39 -18.37
N GLY A 142 42.81 6.05 -19.53
CA GLY A 142 43.19 5.41 -20.79
C GLY A 142 42.53 6.04 -22.00
N VAL A 143 43.06 7.18 -22.47
CA VAL A 143 42.76 7.69 -23.81
C VAL A 143 43.27 6.65 -24.82
N SER A 144 42.39 6.12 -25.64
CA SER A 144 42.75 5.54 -26.93
C SER A 144 41.69 5.89 -27.95
N LEU A 145 42.09 6.79 -28.86
CA LEU A 145 41.40 7.12 -30.10
C LEU A 145 41.33 5.87 -30.99
N SER A 146 40.15 5.57 -31.51
CA SER A 146 39.97 5.08 -32.87
C SER A 146 38.48 4.94 -33.19
N GLU A 147 38.07 5.60 -34.26
CA GLU A 147 36.79 5.42 -34.97
C GLU A 147 36.69 3.98 -35.49
N ASP A 148 35.53 3.32 -35.34
CA ASP A 148 34.78 2.81 -36.48
C ASP A 148 33.39 2.28 -36.08
N GLY A 149 32.46 2.31 -37.03
CA GLY A 149 31.04 2.08 -36.84
C GLY A 149 30.57 0.63 -36.77
N SER A 150 29.28 0.51 -36.44
CA SER A 150 28.39 -0.67 -36.54
C SER A 150 28.62 -1.82 -35.55
N GLY A 151 27.55 -2.21 -34.84
CA GLY A 151 27.52 -3.44 -34.07
C GLY A 151 26.51 -3.43 -32.93
N LEU A 152 25.36 -4.08 -33.15
CA LEU A 152 24.47 -4.56 -32.10
C LEU A 152 25.28 -5.37 -31.07
N ASN A 153 25.36 -4.90 -29.83
CA ASN A 153 25.97 -5.68 -28.75
C ASN A 153 24.88 -6.40 -27.94
N GLU A 154 24.65 -7.65 -28.34
CA GLU A 154 24.04 -8.69 -27.55
C GLU A 154 24.99 -9.00 -26.37
N ILE A 155 24.56 -8.71 -25.13
CA ILE A 155 25.39 -8.97 -23.95
C ILE A 155 25.27 -10.45 -23.59
N VAL A 156 26.26 -11.22 -24.03
CA VAL A 156 26.55 -12.57 -23.53
C VAL A 156 27.07 -12.44 -22.09
N PHE A 157 26.33 -12.95 -21.12
CA PHE A 157 26.83 -13.14 -19.76
C PHE A 157 27.92 -14.22 -19.79
N GLY A 158 29.18 -13.78 -19.67
CA GLY A 158 30.32 -14.67 -19.49
C GLY A 158 30.16 -15.53 -18.23
N SER A 159 30.08 -16.84 -18.43
CA SER A 159 30.14 -17.86 -17.39
C SER A 159 31.49 -17.80 -16.67
N CYS A 160 31.52 -17.37 -15.42
CA CYS A 160 32.71 -17.53 -14.57
C CYS A 160 32.90 -19.01 -14.22
N ARG A 161 33.94 -19.61 -14.81
CA ARG A 161 34.52 -20.89 -14.36
C ARG A 161 35.01 -20.73 -12.93
N ARG A 162 34.71 -21.73 -12.11
CA ARG A 162 35.33 -21.95 -10.79
C ARG A 162 36.75 -22.44 -10.98
N GLU A 163 37.69 -21.78 -10.35
CA GLU A 163 38.93 -22.41 -9.89
C GLU A 163 39.04 -22.20 -8.39
N VAL A 164 39.33 -23.31 -7.72
CA VAL A 164 39.54 -23.45 -6.29
C VAL A 164 41.03 -23.26 -6.08
N ASP A 165 41.44 -22.41 -5.14
CA ASP A 165 42.58 -22.77 -4.31
C ASP A 165 42.53 -22.12 -2.93
N SER A 166 43.22 -22.80 -2.02
CA SER A 166 43.11 -22.80 -0.57
C SER A 166 44.23 -21.98 0.07
N ASP A 167 44.10 -21.77 1.38
CA ASP A 167 45.11 -21.20 2.32
C ASP A 167 45.30 -19.67 2.24
N SER A 168 45.30 -18.90 3.33
CA SER A 168 45.62 -19.20 4.73
C SER A 168 45.05 -18.13 5.67
N LEU A 169 44.78 -18.57 6.89
CA LEU A 169 44.29 -17.82 8.05
C LEU A 169 45.44 -17.07 8.74
N LEU A 170 45.11 -15.91 9.33
CA LEU A 170 45.84 -15.13 10.35
C LEU A 170 46.89 -14.13 9.86
N GLU A 171 46.60 -12.83 10.03
CA GLU A 171 47.43 -12.03 10.94
C GLU A 171 46.72 -10.79 11.51
N LEU A 172 47.11 -10.47 12.74
CA LEU A 172 46.48 -9.59 13.71
C LEU A 172 46.71 -8.09 13.43
N ARG A 173 45.62 -7.34 13.58
CA ARG A 173 45.46 -6.15 14.43
C ARG A 173 46.68 -5.71 15.28
N ARG A 174 47.28 -4.56 14.93
CA ARG A 174 47.82 -3.45 15.77
C ARG A 174 48.62 -2.53 14.81
N VAL A 175 48.43 -1.22 14.72
CA VAL A 175 48.66 -0.18 15.73
C VAL A 175 47.88 1.08 15.32
N LEU A 176 47.25 1.73 16.29
CA LEU A 176 46.58 3.03 16.14
C LEU A 176 47.59 4.18 16.11
N SER A 177 47.15 5.25 15.46
CA SER A 177 47.55 6.65 15.64
C SER A 177 48.76 7.13 14.85
N LEU A 178 48.50 7.73 13.69
CA LEU A 178 49.09 9.01 13.33
C LEU A 178 48.08 9.82 12.50
N ASP A 179 47.91 11.04 12.96
CA ASP A 179 46.97 12.07 12.57
C ASP A 179 47.31 12.61 11.17
N SER A 180 46.36 12.51 10.23
CA SER A 180 46.31 13.33 9.04
C SER A 180 44.89 13.26 8.51
N GLY A 181 44.20 14.40 8.55
CA GLY A 181 42.80 14.54 8.18
C GLY A 181 42.49 13.94 6.80
N SER A 182 42.09 12.68 6.79
CA SER A 182 41.33 12.13 5.69
C SER A 182 39.93 12.72 5.82
N LYS A 183 39.64 13.73 4.98
CA LYS A 183 38.27 13.96 4.54
C LYS A 183 37.72 12.57 4.22
N VAL A 184 36.81 12.08 5.06
CA VAL A 184 35.87 11.05 4.64
C VAL A 184 35.07 11.75 3.55
N LEU A 185 35.59 11.66 2.34
CA LEU A 185 34.82 11.92 1.15
C LEU A 185 33.84 10.76 1.13
N ASP A 186 32.70 10.97 1.81
CA ASP A 186 31.46 10.29 1.48
C ASP A 186 31.14 10.70 0.05
N ILE A 187 31.85 10.09 -0.91
CA ILE A 187 31.38 9.96 -2.27
C ILE A 187 30.29 8.90 -2.18
N GLU A 188 29.17 9.28 -1.58
CA GLU A 188 27.90 8.60 -1.80
C GLU A 188 27.63 8.84 -3.28
N GLU A 189 28.13 7.94 -4.13
CA GLU A 189 28.03 8.01 -5.57
C GLU A 189 26.54 7.88 -5.91
N THR A 190 25.84 9.02 -5.89
CA THR A 190 24.41 9.08 -6.17
C THR A 190 24.24 8.75 -7.64
N CYS A 191 23.92 7.48 -7.93
CA CYS A 191 23.54 7.07 -9.26
C CYS A 191 22.23 7.81 -9.60
N LYS A 192 22.32 8.79 -10.51
CA LYS A 192 21.18 9.59 -10.95
C LYS A 192 20.76 9.14 -12.35
N ALA A 193 19.46 8.95 -12.52
CA ALA A 193 18.86 8.79 -13.82
C ALA A 193 19.12 10.02 -14.71
N GLY A 194 19.29 9.80 -16.01
CA GLY A 194 19.29 10.85 -17.01
C GLY A 194 17.96 10.94 -17.74
N GLU A 195 17.87 11.87 -18.68
CA GLU A 195 16.65 12.10 -19.49
C GLU A 195 16.18 10.85 -20.24
N PHE A 196 17.10 9.93 -20.57
CA PHE A 196 16.76 8.68 -21.25
C PHE A 196 15.93 7.76 -20.35
N GLU A 197 16.38 7.54 -19.12
CA GLU A 197 15.65 6.73 -18.14
C GLU A 197 14.29 7.36 -17.80
N GLU A 198 14.23 8.69 -17.63
CA GLU A 198 12.99 9.44 -17.37
C GLU A 198 11.99 9.29 -18.52
N ARG A 199 12.44 9.52 -19.77
CA ARG A 199 11.58 9.37 -20.95
C ARG A 199 11.08 7.94 -21.10
N ARG A 200 11.96 6.96 -20.89
CA ARG A 200 11.58 5.54 -20.94
C ARG A 200 10.54 5.20 -19.88
N ALA A 201 10.71 5.69 -18.65
CA ALA A 201 9.76 5.46 -17.56
C ALA A 201 8.38 6.06 -17.87
N ALA A 202 8.35 7.29 -18.40
CA ALA A 202 7.11 7.97 -18.78
C ALA A 202 6.40 7.25 -19.94
N THR A 203 7.12 6.83 -20.98
CA THR A 203 6.56 6.07 -22.11
C THR A 203 5.99 4.73 -21.63
N ALA A 204 6.72 3.99 -20.82
CA ALA A 204 6.26 2.73 -20.25
C ALA A 204 4.98 2.91 -19.42
N PHE A 205 4.92 3.93 -18.56
CA PHE A 205 3.71 4.23 -17.79
C PHE A 205 2.50 4.51 -18.70
N ASN A 206 2.68 5.30 -19.76
CA ASN A 206 1.59 5.61 -20.69
C ASN A 206 1.09 4.37 -21.44
N ASN A 207 1.99 3.46 -21.82
CA ASN A 207 1.62 2.19 -22.45
C ASN A 207 0.81 1.31 -21.48
N ILE A 208 1.27 1.17 -20.23
CA ILE A 208 0.57 0.42 -19.18
C ILE A 208 -0.82 1.04 -18.94
N LEU A 209 -0.90 2.36 -18.78
CA LEU A 209 -2.15 3.07 -18.56
C LEU A 209 -3.13 2.89 -19.73
N SER A 210 -2.63 2.87 -20.97
CA SER A 210 -3.45 2.59 -22.16
C SER A 210 -4.10 1.21 -22.08
N VAL A 211 -3.32 0.17 -21.74
CA VAL A 211 -3.83 -1.20 -21.53
C VAL A 211 -4.88 -1.23 -20.42
N LEU A 212 -4.58 -0.65 -19.26
CA LEU A 212 -5.51 -0.62 -18.13
C LEU A 212 -6.82 0.11 -18.47
N THR A 213 -6.73 1.22 -19.20
CA THR A 213 -7.89 2.00 -19.63
C THR A 213 -8.75 1.17 -20.58
N HIS A 214 -8.14 0.57 -21.61
CA HIS A 214 -8.86 -0.26 -22.57
C HIS A 214 -9.53 -1.48 -21.92
N CYS A 215 -8.81 -2.21 -21.07
CA CYS A 215 -9.39 -3.35 -20.34
C CYS A 215 -10.47 -2.95 -19.33
N SER A 216 -10.48 -1.68 -18.87
CA SER A 216 -11.53 -1.16 -17.99
C SER A 216 -12.82 -0.78 -18.73
N GLU A 217 -12.73 -0.46 -20.03
CA GLU A 217 -13.91 -0.20 -20.87
C GLU A 217 -14.76 -1.46 -21.01
N LEU A 218 -14.13 -2.63 -21.09
CA LEU A 218 -14.80 -3.92 -21.22
C LEU A 218 -15.60 -4.33 -19.98
N THR A 219 -15.28 -3.79 -18.80
CA THR A 219 -16.01 -4.06 -17.54
C THR A 219 -16.96 -2.94 -17.15
N GLY A 220 -16.92 -1.80 -17.85
CA GLY A 220 -17.64 -0.58 -17.49
C GLY A 220 -17.04 0.18 -16.29
N ARG A 221 -16.00 -0.34 -15.63
CA ARG A 221 -15.35 0.30 -14.46
C ARG A 221 -14.17 1.15 -14.90
N LEU A 222 -14.45 2.21 -15.65
CA LEU A 222 -13.45 3.03 -16.33
C LEU A 222 -12.38 3.57 -15.37
N VAL A 223 -11.12 3.50 -15.80
CA VAL A 223 -9.98 4.10 -15.09
C VAL A 223 -9.28 5.21 -15.89
N CYS A 224 -8.50 6.04 -15.22
CA CYS A 224 -7.72 7.11 -15.83
C CYS A 224 -6.46 7.47 -15.04
N GLY A 225 -5.47 8.08 -15.69
CA GLY A 225 -4.20 8.49 -15.06
C GLY A 225 -4.22 9.84 -14.34
N LYS A 226 -5.32 10.59 -14.45
CA LYS A 226 -5.54 11.87 -13.76
C LYS A 226 -6.87 11.81 -13.04
N ARG A 227 -6.95 12.34 -11.84
CA ARG A 227 -8.21 12.37 -11.08
C ARG A 227 -9.21 13.27 -11.81
N CYS A 228 -10.27 12.66 -12.37
CA CYS A 228 -11.29 13.36 -13.15
C CYS A 228 -12.47 13.85 -12.31
N SER A 229 -12.73 13.24 -11.15
CA SER A 229 -13.82 13.60 -10.24
C SER A 229 -13.29 13.84 -8.83
N VAL A 230 -13.95 14.74 -8.09
CA VAL A 230 -13.72 14.88 -6.65
C VAL A 230 -14.20 13.59 -6.00
N PRO A 231 -13.41 12.98 -5.10
CA PRO A 231 -13.81 11.72 -4.49
C PRO A 231 -15.20 11.83 -3.87
N GLY A 232 -16.05 10.86 -4.21
CA GLY A 232 -17.43 10.83 -3.77
C GLY A 232 -17.57 10.85 -2.24
N PRO A 233 -18.74 11.24 -1.72
CA PRO A 233 -19.00 11.22 -0.29
C PRO A 233 -18.84 9.79 0.26
N GLY A 234 -18.21 9.63 1.43
CA GLY A 234 -17.77 8.33 1.95
C GLY A 234 -16.46 7.80 1.36
N TYR A 235 -15.64 8.66 0.76
CA TYR A 235 -14.29 8.33 0.35
C TYR A 235 -13.35 8.17 1.54
N VAL A 236 -12.67 7.03 1.61
CA VAL A 236 -11.53 6.80 2.51
C VAL A 236 -10.28 6.85 1.64
N SER A 237 -9.40 7.82 1.88
CA SER A 237 -8.16 7.95 1.12
C SER A 237 -7.28 6.70 1.25
N SER A 238 -6.43 6.46 0.25
CA SER A 238 -5.45 5.38 0.23
C SER A 238 -4.60 5.39 1.49
N SER A 239 -4.16 6.56 1.93
CA SER A 239 -3.34 6.73 3.13
C SER A 239 -4.05 6.31 4.42
N LEU A 240 -5.33 6.69 4.54
CA LEU A 240 -6.16 6.31 5.66
C LEU A 240 -6.44 4.81 5.62
N ASN A 241 -6.82 4.26 4.47
CA ASN A 241 -7.08 2.83 4.29
C ASN A 241 -5.86 1.97 4.66
N ILE A 242 -4.67 2.32 4.17
CA ILE A 242 -3.41 1.64 4.49
C ILE A 242 -3.12 1.69 6.00
N SER A 243 -3.37 2.82 6.65
CA SER A 243 -3.13 2.99 8.08
C SER A 243 -4.11 2.16 8.91
N LEU A 244 -5.39 2.18 8.55
CA LEU A 244 -6.44 1.39 9.19
C LEU A 244 -6.21 -0.12 9.02
N GLY A 245 -5.73 -0.56 7.86
CA GLY A 245 -5.43 -1.98 7.59
C GLY A 245 -4.37 -2.60 8.51
N ARG A 246 -3.56 -1.78 9.21
CA ARG A 246 -2.58 -2.27 10.19
C ARG A 246 -3.22 -2.72 11.50
N ILE A 247 -4.41 -2.21 11.82
CA ILE A 247 -5.15 -2.50 13.04
C ILE A 247 -5.73 -3.92 12.94
N LYS A 248 -5.50 -4.75 13.95
CA LYS A 248 -5.84 -6.18 13.93
C LYS A 248 -7.19 -6.50 14.57
N GLN A 249 -7.75 -5.56 15.32
CA GLN A 249 -9.04 -5.70 15.99
C GLN A 249 -10.20 -5.57 14.99
N SER A 250 -11.38 -6.11 15.34
CA SER A 250 -12.60 -5.91 14.57
C SER A 250 -13.14 -4.50 14.81
N PHE A 251 -13.17 -3.70 13.75
CA PHE A 251 -13.84 -2.41 13.75
C PHE A 251 -14.40 -2.04 12.38
N VAL A 252 -15.28 -1.04 12.40
CA VAL A 252 -15.81 -0.33 11.23
C VAL A 252 -15.68 1.17 11.43
N LEU A 253 -15.58 1.93 10.33
CA LEU A 253 -15.81 3.37 10.32
C LEU A 253 -17.15 3.67 9.68
N ILE A 254 -17.89 4.55 10.34
CA ILE A 254 -19.22 5.01 9.95
C ILE A 254 -19.13 6.50 9.67
N ASP A 255 -19.65 6.95 8.53
CA ASP A 255 -19.64 8.37 8.16
C ASP A 255 -20.97 9.02 8.55
N PRO A 256 -21.00 9.86 9.61
CA PRO A 256 -22.24 10.48 10.08
C PRO A 256 -22.75 11.59 9.15
N HIS A 257 -21.97 12.03 8.16
CA HIS A 257 -22.35 13.11 7.26
C HIS A 257 -23.11 12.62 6.02
N LEU A 258 -23.21 11.30 5.85
CA LEU A 258 -23.93 10.68 4.76
C LEU A 258 -25.34 10.25 5.19
N PRO A 259 -26.31 10.21 4.25
CA PRO A 259 -27.63 9.65 4.52
C PRO A 259 -27.51 8.24 5.11
N ASP A 260 -28.27 7.98 6.17
CA ASP A 260 -28.33 6.70 6.87
C ASP A 260 -27.02 6.25 7.55
N MET A 261 -26.01 7.12 7.72
CA MET A 261 -24.76 6.82 8.43
C MET A 261 -24.14 5.46 8.04
N PRO A 262 -23.73 5.29 6.78
CA PRO A 262 -23.27 4.01 6.27
C PRO A 262 -21.85 3.71 6.74
N ILE A 263 -21.51 2.42 6.71
CA ILE A 263 -20.14 1.95 6.88
C ILE A 263 -19.32 2.37 5.66
N VAL A 264 -18.25 3.13 5.89
CA VAL A 264 -17.30 3.56 4.85
C VAL A 264 -15.98 2.79 4.91
N TYR A 265 -15.72 2.07 6.01
CA TYR A 265 -14.59 1.16 6.14
C TYR A 265 -14.95 -0.03 7.03
N ALA A 266 -14.54 -1.22 6.63
CA ALA A 266 -14.61 -2.44 7.44
C ALA A 266 -13.24 -3.10 7.55
N SER A 267 -12.81 -3.42 8.77
CA SER A 267 -11.56 -4.16 8.99
C SER A 267 -11.67 -5.62 8.54
N ASP A 268 -10.56 -6.25 8.17
CA ASP A 268 -10.58 -7.69 7.82
C ASP A 268 -11.03 -8.58 9.00
N ALA A 269 -10.77 -8.14 10.23
CA ALA A 269 -11.23 -8.83 11.43
C ALA A 269 -12.75 -8.77 11.58
N PHE A 270 -13.38 -7.64 11.22
CA PHE A 270 -14.83 -7.50 11.18
C PHE A 270 -15.47 -8.42 10.13
N LEU A 271 -14.90 -8.48 8.93
CA LEU A 271 -15.40 -9.37 7.87
C LEU A 271 -15.32 -10.84 8.31
N ARG A 272 -14.22 -11.25 8.94
CA ARG A 272 -14.09 -12.61 9.50
C ARG A 272 -15.07 -12.88 10.65
N LEU A 273 -15.28 -11.91 11.53
CA LEU A 273 -16.18 -12.06 12.68
C LEU A 273 -17.63 -12.26 12.23
N THR A 274 -18.05 -11.51 11.22
CA THR A 274 -19.46 -11.42 10.80
C THR A 274 -19.80 -12.31 9.61
N GLY A 275 -18.78 -12.76 8.86
CA GLY A 275 -18.93 -13.58 7.65
C GLY A 275 -19.40 -12.81 6.42
N TYR A 276 -19.58 -11.48 6.51
CA TYR A 276 -19.92 -10.65 5.36
C TYR A 276 -18.71 -10.32 4.51
N ASP A 277 -18.94 -10.17 3.21
CA ASP A 277 -17.97 -9.64 2.28
C ASP A 277 -17.93 -8.11 2.32
N ARG A 278 -16.77 -7.55 2.00
CA ARG A 278 -16.52 -6.10 2.06
C ARG A 278 -17.55 -5.29 1.26
N HIS A 279 -17.92 -5.76 0.07
CA HIS A 279 -18.87 -5.08 -0.80
C HIS A 279 -20.32 -5.15 -0.31
N GLU A 280 -20.65 -6.09 0.58
CA GLU A 280 -22.00 -6.23 1.16
C GLU A 280 -22.23 -5.30 2.36
N VAL A 281 -21.15 -4.81 2.98
CA VAL A 281 -21.24 -3.96 4.18
C VAL A 281 -20.92 -2.50 3.89
N LEU A 282 -20.05 -2.21 2.92
CA LEU A 282 -19.73 -0.85 2.55
C LEU A 282 -20.95 -0.16 1.92
N GLY A 283 -21.24 1.07 2.35
CA GLY A 283 -22.41 1.82 1.90
C GLY A 283 -23.72 1.47 2.62
N HIS A 284 -23.72 0.45 3.49
CA HIS A 284 -24.87 0.05 4.27
C HIS A 284 -24.76 0.52 5.73
N ASN A 285 -25.89 0.76 6.37
CA ASN A 285 -25.94 1.05 7.80
C ASN A 285 -25.47 -0.16 8.63
N PHE A 286 -24.82 0.13 9.76
CA PHE A 286 -24.34 -0.88 10.71
C PHE A 286 -25.43 -1.85 11.23
N ARG A 287 -26.71 -1.47 11.12
CA ARG A 287 -27.88 -2.31 11.41
C ARG A 287 -27.96 -3.60 10.58
N VAL A 288 -27.10 -3.79 9.56
CA VAL A 288 -26.98 -5.07 8.83
C VAL A 288 -26.75 -6.26 9.78
N LEU A 289 -26.17 -6.03 10.97
CA LEU A 289 -25.96 -7.07 11.98
C LEU A 289 -27.13 -7.26 12.95
N ASN A 290 -28.23 -6.54 12.79
CA ASN A 290 -29.41 -6.70 13.65
C ASN A 290 -30.27 -7.89 13.17
N GLY A 291 -30.97 -8.52 14.10
CA GLY A 291 -31.96 -9.54 13.80
C GLY A 291 -33.14 -9.50 14.75
N VAL A 292 -33.94 -10.57 14.75
CA VAL A 292 -35.25 -10.61 15.41
C VAL A 292 -35.18 -10.38 16.92
N ASP A 293 -34.14 -10.88 17.59
CA ASP A 293 -33.96 -10.77 19.04
C ASP A 293 -33.01 -9.64 19.44
N THR A 294 -32.63 -8.75 18.50
CA THR A 294 -31.81 -7.59 18.83
C THR A 294 -32.62 -6.59 19.65
N ASP A 295 -32.19 -6.35 20.89
CA ASP A 295 -32.88 -5.45 21.82
C ASP A 295 -32.97 -4.00 21.29
N THR A 296 -34.20 -3.51 21.19
CA THR A 296 -34.52 -2.17 20.70
C THR A 296 -34.13 -1.08 21.70
N SER A 297 -34.11 -1.38 23.01
CA SER A 297 -33.70 -0.41 24.03
C SER A 297 -32.21 -0.07 23.92
N THR A 298 -31.37 -1.08 23.67
CA THR A 298 -29.94 -0.92 23.37
C THR A 298 -29.71 -0.12 22.09
N LEU A 299 -30.53 -0.33 21.04
CA LEU A 299 -30.45 0.49 19.81
C LEU A 299 -30.79 1.97 20.07
N HIS A 300 -31.75 2.24 20.96
CA HIS A 300 -32.07 3.61 21.39
C HIS A 300 -30.88 4.25 22.11
N GLN A 301 -30.23 3.52 23.03
CA GLN A 301 -29.03 4.01 23.72
C GLN A 301 -27.88 4.36 22.75
N ILE A 302 -27.66 3.52 21.72
CA ILE A 302 -26.68 3.83 20.67
C ILE A 302 -27.06 5.12 19.94
N LYS A 303 -28.34 5.26 19.54
CA LYS A 303 -28.83 6.43 18.81
C LYS A 303 -28.66 7.72 19.62
N GLU A 304 -29.01 7.69 20.92
CA GLU A 304 -28.83 8.80 21.84
C GLU A 304 -27.35 9.17 22.00
N SER A 305 -26.46 8.18 22.10
CA SER A 305 -25.01 8.40 22.19
C SER A 305 -24.46 9.08 20.93
N ILE A 306 -24.95 8.69 19.75
CA ILE A 306 -24.58 9.33 18.48
C ILE A 306 -25.07 10.78 18.45
N GLN A 307 -26.33 11.03 18.86
CA GLN A 307 -26.92 12.37 18.89
C GLN A 307 -26.22 13.31 19.88
N THR A 308 -25.73 12.78 20.99
CA THR A 308 -25.01 13.54 22.04
C THR A 308 -23.50 13.60 21.79
N GLU A 309 -23.02 13.06 20.67
CA GLU A 309 -21.60 12.97 20.30
C GLU A 309 -20.73 12.30 21.38
N GLN A 310 -21.28 11.34 22.12
CA GLN A 310 -20.58 10.63 23.18
C GLN A 310 -20.17 9.21 22.77
N ALA A 311 -19.11 8.72 23.41
CA ALA A 311 -18.74 7.32 23.30
C ALA A 311 -19.67 6.46 24.17
N CYS A 312 -20.03 5.27 23.71
CA CYS A 312 -20.79 4.31 24.48
C CYS A 312 -20.27 2.89 24.28
N THR A 313 -20.47 2.06 25.31
CA THR A 313 -20.20 0.63 25.24
C THR A 313 -21.48 -0.09 25.57
N VAL A 314 -21.93 -0.96 24.67
CA VAL A 314 -23.14 -1.75 24.84
C VAL A 314 -22.87 -3.21 24.56
N ARG A 315 -23.70 -4.08 25.12
CA ARG A 315 -23.70 -5.51 24.81
C ARG A 315 -25.00 -5.81 24.07
N ILE A 316 -24.88 -6.08 22.77
CA ILE A 316 -26.01 -6.23 21.87
C ILE A 316 -25.96 -7.59 21.18
N LEU A 317 -27.12 -8.22 20.96
CA LEU A 317 -27.18 -9.46 20.19
C LEU A 317 -27.12 -9.11 18.69
N SER A 318 -26.09 -9.62 18.02
CA SER A 318 -25.83 -9.42 16.60
C SER A 318 -25.90 -10.73 15.81
N TYR A 319 -26.12 -10.64 14.51
CA TYR A 319 -26.26 -11.79 13.61
C TYR A 319 -25.21 -11.74 12.51
N ARG A 320 -24.66 -12.91 12.20
CA ARG A 320 -23.72 -13.12 11.08
C ARG A 320 -24.48 -13.34 9.77
N LYS A 321 -23.74 -13.35 8.66
CA LYS A 321 -24.28 -13.66 7.33
C LYS A 321 -24.99 -15.02 7.27
N ASP A 322 -24.48 -16.00 8.00
CA ASP A 322 -25.07 -17.35 8.11
C ASP A 322 -26.29 -17.43 9.06
N LYS A 323 -26.73 -16.28 9.59
CA LYS A 323 -27.82 -16.12 10.55
C LYS A 323 -27.53 -16.65 11.96
N SER A 324 -26.32 -17.12 12.25
CA SER A 324 -25.91 -17.40 13.62
C SER A 324 -25.85 -16.10 14.42
N SER A 325 -26.28 -16.15 15.69
CA SER A 325 -26.22 -15.01 16.60
C SER A 325 -24.96 -15.06 17.46
N PHE A 326 -24.51 -13.89 17.92
CA PHE A 326 -23.43 -13.75 18.89
C PHE A 326 -23.62 -12.50 19.75
N TRP A 327 -23.11 -12.55 20.98
CA TRP A 327 -23.08 -11.38 21.85
C TRP A 327 -21.94 -10.45 21.43
N ASN A 328 -22.31 -9.30 20.89
CA ASN A 328 -21.39 -8.27 20.45
C ASN A 328 -21.24 -7.23 21.55
N ARG A 329 -20.08 -7.21 22.22
CA ARG A 329 -19.66 -6.07 23.01
C ARG A 329 -19.19 -5.00 22.03
N LEU A 330 -20.06 -4.04 21.73
CA LEU A 330 -19.83 -2.95 20.80
C LEU A 330 -19.38 -1.70 21.58
N HIS A 331 -18.21 -1.18 21.24
CA HIS A 331 -17.77 0.14 21.68
C HIS A 331 -17.82 1.12 20.52
N LEU A 332 -18.67 2.13 20.62
CA LEU A 332 -18.84 3.19 19.63
C LEU A 332 -18.19 4.47 20.16
N SER A 333 -17.32 5.11 19.37
CA SER A 333 -16.69 6.38 19.74
C SER A 333 -16.68 7.34 18.55
N PRO A 334 -16.93 8.65 18.77
CA PRO A 334 -16.67 9.65 17.74
C PRO A 334 -15.15 9.77 17.49
N VAL A 335 -14.81 10.00 16.23
CA VAL A 335 -13.44 10.22 15.74
C VAL A 335 -13.39 11.58 15.07
N ARG A 336 -12.64 12.49 15.68
CA ARG A 336 -12.51 13.88 15.22
C ARG A 336 -11.31 14.04 14.28
N ASN A 337 -11.48 14.81 13.21
CA ASN A 337 -10.39 15.22 12.33
C ASN A 337 -9.49 16.28 13.01
N ALA A 338 -8.52 16.80 12.25
CA ALA A 338 -7.60 17.84 12.72
C ALA A 338 -8.30 19.16 13.09
N SER A 339 -9.47 19.48 12.53
CA SER A 339 -10.24 20.68 12.89
C SER A 339 -11.13 20.50 14.13
N GLY A 340 -11.14 19.31 14.73
CA GLY A 340 -11.95 19.00 15.91
C GLY A 340 -13.41 18.62 15.59
N LYS A 341 -13.81 18.64 14.31
CA LYS A 341 -15.13 18.14 13.89
C LYS A 341 -15.12 16.62 13.83
N ILE A 342 -16.26 15.99 14.14
CA ILE A 342 -16.41 14.54 13.97
C ILE A 342 -16.29 14.25 12.47
N ALA A 343 -15.33 13.41 12.13
CA ALA A 343 -15.17 12.89 10.77
C ALA A 343 -15.91 11.55 10.63
N TYR A 344 -15.79 10.69 11.63
CA TYR A 344 -16.38 9.35 11.61
C TYR A 344 -16.83 8.95 13.02
N PHE A 345 -17.69 7.94 13.10
CA PHE A 345 -17.79 7.09 14.28
C PHE A 345 -17.02 5.80 14.04
N VAL A 346 -16.27 5.35 15.05
CA VAL A 346 -15.64 4.03 15.04
C VAL A 346 -16.46 3.09 15.91
N GLY A 347 -16.86 1.96 15.35
CA GLY A 347 -17.50 0.87 16.09
C GLY A 347 -16.53 -0.30 16.20
N VAL A 348 -16.11 -0.66 17.42
CA VAL A 348 -15.20 -1.77 17.70
C VAL A 348 -15.97 -2.93 18.33
N GLN A 349 -15.95 -4.08 17.67
CA GLN A 349 -16.70 -5.27 18.07
C GLN A 349 -15.78 -6.29 18.74
N ILE A 350 -16.25 -6.87 19.83
CA ILE A 350 -15.65 -8.06 20.43
C ILE A 350 -16.80 -9.04 20.68
N GLU A 351 -16.61 -10.28 20.21
CA GLU A 351 -17.49 -11.38 20.59
C GLU A 351 -17.26 -11.73 22.06
N ASP A 352 -18.32 -11.62 22.85
CA ASP A 352 -18.30 -11.81 24.30
C ASP A 352 -18.82 -13.21 24.65
N ASP A 353 -17.93 -14.19 24.63
CA ASP A 353 -18.23 -15.56 25.05
C ASP A 353 -18.21 -15.69 26.57
N CYS A 354 -19.28 -16.24 27.15
CA CYS A 354 -19.42 -16.46 28.59
C CYS A 354 -18.34 -17.38 29.20
N LYS A 355 -17.50 -18.04 28.37
CA LYS A 355 -16.63 -19.16 28.75
C LYS A 355 -15.13 -18.83 28.84
N ASN A 356 -14.65 -17.73 28.26
CA ASN A 356 -13.21 -17.44 28.19
C ASN A 356 -12.79 -16.29 29.11
N ARG A 357 -12.65 -16.60 30.41
CA ARG A 357 -11.87 -15.78 31.34
C ARG A 357 -10.41 -16.27 31.37
N ASP A 358 -9.75 -16.30 30.22
CA ASP A 358 -8.30 -16.56 30.19
C ASP A 358 -7.54 -15.29 30.57
N GLY A 359 -7.03 -15.27 31.80
CA GLY A 359 -6.39 -14.14 32.47
C GLY A 359 -4.99 -13.77 31.99
N HIS A 360 -4.63 -14.04 30.73
CA HIS A 360 -3.29 -13.75 30.18
C HIS A 360 -3.30 -12.85 28.93
N GLY A 361 -4.11 -11.79 28.94
CA GLY A 361 -4.08 -10.76 27.89
C GLY A 361 -4.74 -9.45 28.31
N LEU A 362 -4.66 -8.43 27.43
CA LEU A 362 -5.36 -7.15 27.62
C LEU A 362 -6.86 -7.39 27.82
N SER A 363 -7.47 -6.67 28.76
CA SER A 363 -8.92 -6.73 28.98
C SER A 363 -9.69 -6.37 27.70
N PRO A 364 -10.93 -6.87 27.50
CA PRO A 364 -11.74 -6.52 26.33
C PRO A 364 -11.85 -5.01 26.13
N GLU A 365 -12.00 -4.26 27.23
CA GLU A 365 -12.01 -2.80 27.21
C GLU A 365 -10.71 -2.20 26.69
N MET A 366 -9.55 -2.65 27.20
CA MET A 366 -8.25 -2.18 26.71
C MET A 366 -8.06 -2.48 25.22
N ARG A 367 -8.53 -3.64 24.75
CA ARG A 367 -8.50 -3.99 23.32
C ARG A 367 -9.35 -3.02 22.51
N GLN A 368 -10.56 -2.69 22.96
CA GLN A 368 -11.43 -1.73 22.29
C GLN A 368 -10.81 -0.33 22.26
N LEU A 369 -10.38 0.19 23.41
CA LEU A 369 -9.79 1.53 23.52
C LEU A 369 -8.48 1.67 22.74
N SER A 370 -7.65 0.61 22.69
CA SER A 370 -6.42 0.61 21.88
C SER A 370 -6.72 0.72 20.38
N ALA A 371 -7.75 0.02 19.89
CA ALA A 371 -8.20 0.12 18.50
C ALA A 371 -8.76 1.53 18.20
N VAL A 372 -9.59 2.07 19.10
CA VAL A 372 -10.09 3.45 18.99
C VAL A 372 -8.94 4.46 18.94
N GLY A 373 -7.93 4.31 19.80
CA GLY A 373 -6.75 5.16 19.82
C GLY A 373 -6.01 5.11 18.47
N ALA A 374 -5.75 3.91 17.94
CA ALA A 374 -5.09 3.74 16.65
C ALA A 374 -5.90 4.36 15.49
N VAL A 375 -7.23 4.19 15.48
CA VAL A 375 -8.12 4.81 14.49
C VAL A 375 -8.08 6.35 14.60
N LYS A 376 -8.16 6.91 15.81
CA LYS A 376 -8.09 8.36 16.03
C LYS A 376 -6.78 8.95 15.51
N VAL A 377 -5.67 8.27 15.72
CA VAL A 377 -4.37 8.68 15.16
C VAL A 377 -4.41 8.66 13.64
N ALA A 378 -4.85 7.55 13.03
CA ALA A 378 -4.90 7.41 11.58
C ALA A 378 -5.74 8.52 10.90
N VAL A 379 -6.95 8.79 11.41
CA VAL A 379 -7.85 9.83 10.86
C VAL A 379 -7.24 11.22 11.00
N ARG A 380 -6.62 11.54 12.14
CA ARG A 380 -5.97 12.84 12.35
C ARG A 380 -4.79 13.03 11.40
N THR A 381 -3.93 12.03 11.24
CA THR A 381 -2.76 12.12 10.35
C THR A 381 -3.14 12.28 8.89
N SER A 382 -4.23 11.65 8.43
CA SER A 382 -4.70 11.79 7.05
C SER A 382 -5.31 13.18 6.78
N SER A 383 -5.86 13.84 7.81
CA SER A 383 -6.53 15.13 7.68
C SER A 383 -5.57 16.33 7.58
N ILE A 384 -4.32 16.19 8.03
CA ILE A 384 -3.32 17.27 8.06
C ILE A 384 -2.86 17.68 6.65
N SER A 385 -3.03 16.82 5.64
CA SER A 385 -2.61 17.11 4.27
C SER A 385 -3.61 17.90 3.42
N ALA A 386 -4.85 18.02 3.88
CA ALA A 386 -5.92 18.69 3.13
C ALA A 386 -5.97 20.21 3.45
N GLY A 387 -4.82 20.80 3.75
CA GLY A 387 -4.68 22.26 3.84
C GLY A 387 -4.81 22.88 2.44
N PRO A 388 -5.36 24.10 2.31
CA PRO A 388 -5.59 24.70 1.01
C PRO A 388 -4.22 24.95 0.35
N ALA A 389 -4.04 24.38 -0.85
CA ALA A 389 -2.97 24.79 -1.75
C ALA A 389 -3.10 26.30 -1.95
N GLY A 390 -2.18 27.05 -1.37
CA GLY A 390 -2.17 28.50 -1.47
C GLY A 390 -2.18 28.90 -2.93
N SER A 391 -3.22 29.63 -3.32
CA SER A 391 -3.21 30.42 -4.55
C SER A 391 -2.09 31.45 -4.41
N SER A 392 -0.90 31.14 -4.90
CA SER A 392 0.12 32.14 -5.17
C SER A 392 -0.36 32.99 -6.34
N LYS A 393 -0.94 34.14 -6.02
CA LYS A 393 -1.02 35.27 -6.94
C LYS A 393 0.40 35.75 -7.21
N SER A 394 0.79 35.76 -8.48
CA SER A 394 1.67 36.76 -9.10
C SER A 394 1.49 36.67 -10.61
#